data_AF-A0A7X5N3P9-F1
#
_entry.id   AF-A0A7X5N3P9-F1
#
_cell.length_a   1.000
_cell.length_b   1.000
_cell.length_c   1.000
_cell.angle_alpha   90.00
_cell.angle_beta   90.00
_cell.angle_gamma   90.00
#
_symmetry.space_group_name_H-M   'P 1'
#
loop_
_entity.id
_entity.type
_entity.pdbx_description
1 polymer ?
#
loop_
_entity_poly.entity_id
_entity_poly.type
_entity_poly.pdbx_seq_one_letter_code
_entity_poly.pdbx_strand_id
1 'polypeptide(L)'
;SLPLLAALLLLPGLIVSPGQGVSTVVVTLVTLAVGYAFSLRMQDDRVHLEELASLDALTGLPNRRMLERALTHQIDRRQPHERLNSLIILDLDHFKEVN
;
A
#
# COMPACT_ATOMS: atom_id res chain seq x y z
N SER A 1 16.81 5.43 -2.31
CA SER A 1 17.31 5.09 -0.96
C SER A 1 18.82 5.28 -0.91
N LEU A 2 19.34 5.95 0.13
CA LEU A 2 20.77 6.20 0.40
C LEU A 2 21.78 5.06 0.11
N PRO A 3 21.48 3.76 0.31
CA PRO A 3 22.44 2.69 0.04
C PRO A 3 22.90 2.58 -1.42
N LEU A 4 22.07 2.95 -2.40
CA LEU A 4 22.42 2.85 -3.82
C LEU A 4 23.47 3.90 -4.23
N LEU A 5 23.36 5.09 -3.64
CA LEU A 5 24.29 6.20 -3.86
C LEU A 5 25.63 5.94 -3.15
N ALA A 6 25.59 5.32 -1.97
CA ALA A 6 26.79 4.89 -1.23
C ALA A 6 27.55 3.76 -1.94
N ALA A 7 26.85 2.77 -2.52
CA ALA A 7 27.47 1.68 -3.28
C ALA A 7 28.22 2.18 -4.54
N LEU A 8 27.74 3.27 -5.15
CA LEU A 8 28.33 3.89 -6.33
C LEU A 8 29.61 4.69 -6.02
N LEU A 9 29.67 5.31 -4.84
CA LEU A 9 30.85 6.03 -4.32
C LEU A 9 31.94 5.08 -3.80
N LEU A 10 31.58 3.86 -3.40
CA LEU A 10 32.47 2.88 -2.78
C LEU A 10 33.16 1.92 -3.77
N LEU A 11 32.89 2.00 -5.08
CA LEU A 11 33.62 1.28 -6.12
C LEU A 11 34.65 2.23 -6.78
N PRO A 12 35.92 2.27 -6.32
CA PRO A 12 36.89 3.29 -6.73
C PRO A 12 37.43 3.10 -8.17
N GLY A 13 36.80 2.24 -8.97
CA GLY A 13 37.30 1.81 -10.28
C GLY A 13 36.35 2.02 -11.47
N LEU A 14 35.16 2.62 -11.28
CA LEU A 14 34.18 2.78 -12.36
C LEU A 14 34.38 4.08 -13.19
N ILE A 15 35.08 5.07 -12.64
CA ILE A 15 35.39 6.34 -13.31
C ILE A 15 36.87 6.31 -13.71
N VAL A 16 37.18 5.56 -14.76
CA VAL A 16 38.54 5.49 -15.34
C VAL A 16 38.76 6.65 -16.32
N SER A 17 37.68 7.30 -16.79
CA SER A 17 37.74 8.44 -17.73
C SER A 17 36.59 9.43 -17.52
N PRO A 18 36.73 10.71 -17.95
CA PRO A 18 35.69 11.74 -17.82
C PRO A 18 34.32 11.34 -18.43
N GLY A 19 34.32 10.54 -19.50
CA GLY A 19 33.09 10.07 -20.15
C GLY A 19 32.29 9.03 -19.34
N GLN A 20 32.97 8.25 -18.49
CA GLN A 20 32.30 7.25 -17.63
C GLN A 20 31.59 7.90 -16.43
N GLY A 21 32.12 9.02 -15.93
CA GLY A 21 31.47 9.80 -14.86
C GLY A 21 30.12 10.35 -15.31
N VAL A 22 30.05 10.93 -16.51
CA VAL A 22 28.79 11.44 -17.09
C VAL A 22 27.77 10.32 -17.26
N SER A 23 28.17 9.18 -17.84
CA SER A 23 27.28 8.03 -18.05
C SER A 23 26.74 7.49 -16.73
N THR A 24 27.59 7.41 -15.71
CA THR A 24 27.22 6.94 -14.37
C THR A 24 26.20 7.86 -13.69
N VAL A 25 26.41 9.18 -13.78
CA VAL A 25 25.46 10.17 -13.25
C VAL A 25 24.13 10.07 -13.96
N VAL A 26 24.13 9.98 -15.30
CA VAL A 26 22.91 9.86 -16.10
C VAL A 26 22.14 8.59 -15.74
N VAL A 27 22.80 7.43 -15.69
CA VAL A 27 22.16 6.16 -15.31
C VAL A 27 21.59 6.24 -13.90
N THR A 28 22.30 6.85 -12.96
CA THR A 28 21.83 7.01 -11.58
C THR A 28 20.61 7.90 -11.50
N LEU A 29 20.61 9.03 -12.21
CA LEU A 29 19.48 9.95 -12.26
C LEU A 29 18.26 9.29 -12.90
N VAL A 30 18.43 8.58 -14.01
CA VAL A 30 17.36 7.81 -14.66
C VAL A 30 16.81 6.74 -13.72
N THR A 31 17.68 5.97 -13.06
CA THR A 31 17.27 4.92 -12.12
C THR A 31 16.47 5.51 -10.95
N LEU A 32 16.90 6.65 -10.41
CA LEU A 32 16.17 7.34 -9.35
C LEU A 32 14.82 7.88 -9.84
N ALA A 33 14.78 8.49 -11.02
CA ALA A 33 13.54 9.03 -11.59
C ALA A 33 12.51 7.93 -11.85
N VAL A 34 12.93 6.81 -12.45
CA VAL A 34 12.07 5.64 -12.70
C VAL A 34 11.62 5.02 -11.39
N GLY A 35 12.53 4.81 -10.43
CA GLY A 35 12.18 4.25 -9.13
C GLY A 35 11.20 5.12 -8.35
N TYR A 36 11.35 6.45 -8.42
CA TYR A 36 10.42 7.39 -7.80
C TYR A 36 9.04 7.36 -8.48
N ALA A 37 8.99 7.41 -9.81
CA ALA A 37 7.75 7.32 -10.57
C ALA A 37 7.00 6.00 -10.28
N PHE A 38 7.72 4.87 -10.24
CA PHE A 38 7.17 3.58 -9.86
C PHE A 38 6.65 3.57 -8.41
N SER A 39 7.39 4.17 -7.47
CA SER A 39 6.99 4.22 -6.06
C SER A 39 5.69 5.00 -5.86
N LEU A 40 5.51 6.11 -6.59
CA LEU A 40 4.26 6.86 -6.58
C LEU A 40 3.11 6.00 -7.11
N ARG A 41 3.31 5.33 -8.25
CA ARG A 41 2.27 4.49 -8.84
C ARG A 41 1.87 3.31 -7.96
N MET A 42 2.84 2.69 -7.29
CA MET A 42 2.63 1.55 -6.40
C MET A 42 1.73 1.90 -5.21
N GLN A 43 1.72 3.15 -4.75
CA GLN A 43 0.84 3.58 -3.66
C GLN A 43 -0.62 3.59 -4.10
N ASP A 44 -0.91 4.13 -5.29
CA ASP A 44 -2.27 4.15 -5.85
C ASP A 44 -2.77 2.73 -6.11
N ASP A 45 -1.93 1.89 -6.73
CA ASP A 45 -2.29 0.51 -7.06
C ASP A 45 -2.54 -0.31 -5.77
N ARG A 46 -1.82 -0.03 -4.67
CA ARG A 46 -2.07 -0.68 -3.37
C ARG A 46 -3.44 -0.35 -2.81
N VAL A 47 -3.85 0.92 -2.82
CA VAL A 47 -5.18 1.32 -2.33
C VAL A 47 -6.27 0.62 -3.15
N HIS A 48 -6.10 0.58 -4.47
CA HIS A 48 -7.07 -0.06 -5.35
C HIS A 48 -7.11 -1.59 -5.17
N LEU A 49 -5.96 -2.24 -4.99
CA LEU A 49 -5.90 -3.67 -4.68
C LEU A 49 -6.52 -3.98 -3.32
N GLU A 50 -6.33 -3.13 -2.32
CA GLU A 50 -6.99 -3.26 -1.03
C GLU A 50 -8.51 -3.07 -1.12
N GLU A 51 -9.00 -2.22 -2.02
CA GLU A 51 -10.42 -2.08 -2.33
C GLU A 51 -10.99 -3.30 -3.06
N LEU A 52 -10.26 -3.84 -4.04
CA LEU A 52 -10.65 -5.04 -4.78
C LEU A 52 -10.66 -6.27 -3.85
N ALA A 53 -9.78 -6.31 -2.84
CA ALA A 53 -9.74 -7.32 -1.78
C ALA A 53 -10.72 -7.01 -0.62
N SER A 54 -11.90 -6.44 -0.91
CA SER A 54 -12.91 -6.06 0.08
C SER A 54 -13.71 -7.22 0.67
N LEU A 55 -13.56 -8.42 0.10
CA LEU A 55 -14.22 -9.64 0.57
C LEU A 55 -13.23 -10.55 1.30
N ASP A 56 -13.72 -11.22 2.34
CA ASP A 56 -13.01 -12.30 3.02
C ASP A 56 -13.00 -13.55 2.12
N ALA A 57 -11.82 -14.13 1.91
CA ALA A 57 -11.65 -15.23 0.96
C ALA A 57 -12.30 -16.55 1.42
N LEU A 58 -12.49 -16.74 2.73
CA LEU A 58 -13.06 -17.96 3.30
C LEU A 58 -14.59 -17.96 3.23
N THR A 59 -15.21 -16.79 3.43
CA THR A 59 -16.67 -16.65 3.56
C THR A 59 -17.32 -15.96 2.37
N GLY A 60 -16.56 -15.23 1.55
CA GLY A 60 -17.09 -14.35 0.48
C GLY A 60 -17.83 -13.12 1.00
N LEU A 61 -17.87 -12.92 2.33
CA LEU A 61 -18.53 -11.79 2.96
C LEU A 61 -17.63 -10.55 2.97
N PRO A 62 -18.20 -9.34 3.14
CA PRO A 62 -17.43 -8.14 3.43
C PRO A 62 -16.42 -8.37 4.54
N ASN A 63 -15.16 -8.07 4.26
CA ASN A 63 -14.13 -8.16 5.28
C ASN A 63 -14.30 -7.05 6.33
N ARG A 64 -13.53 -7.18 7.42
CA ARG A 64 -13.54 -6.21 8.52
C ARG A 64 -13.31 -4.76 8.06
N ARG A 65 -12.43 -4.53 7.07
CA ARG A 65 -12.14 -3.18 6.58
C ARG A 65 -13.34 -2.56 5.87
N MET A 66 -14.10 -3.35 5.11
CA MET A 66 -15.31 -2.87 4.45
C MET A 66 -16.40 -2.55 5.48
N LEU A 67 -16.53 -3.36 6.54
CA LEU A 67 -17.41 -3.04 7.67
C LEU A 67 -17.03 -1.71 8.33
N GLU A 68 -15.74 -1.50 8.65
CA GLU A 68 -15.26 -0.26 9.27
C GLU A 68 -15.56 0.97 8.40
N ARG A 69 -15.28 0.90 7.09
CA ARG A 69 -15.59 1.98 6.14
C ARG A 69 -17.09 2.28 6.08
N ALA A 70 -17.93 1.24 6.02
CA ALA A 70 -19.38 1.40 5.99
C ALA A 70 -19.91 2.05 7.29
N LEU A 71 -19.38 1.65 8.44
CA LEU A 71 -19.72 2.25 9.73
C LEU A 71 -19.31 3.72 9.82
N THR A 72 -18.06 4.06 9.43
CA THR A 72 -17.61 5.46 9.39
C THR A 72 -18.50 6.30 8.48
N HIS A 73 -18.82 5.79 7.29
CA HIS A 73 -19.70 6.48 6.35
C HIS A 73 -21.11 6.73 6.91
N GLN A 74 -21.67 5.74 7.62
CA GLN A 74 -22.98 5.85 8.28
C GLN A 74 -22.98 6.84 9.45
N ILE A 75 -21.86 6.96 10.17
CA ILE A 75 -21.70 7.92 11.26
C ILE A 75 -21.54 9.34 10.71
N ASP A 76 -20.70 9.53 9.69
CA ASP A 76 -20.38 10.85 9.13
C ASP A 76 -21.57 11.48 8.40
N ARG A 77 -22.46 10.67 7.84
CA ARG A 77 -23.65 11.14 7.12
C ARG A 77 -24.84 11.44 8.02
N ARG A 78 -24.73 11.17 9.32
CA ARG A 78 -25.85 11.23 10.25
C ARG A 78 -26.39 12.65 10.38
N GLN A 79 -27.59 12.89 9.85
CA GLN A 79 -28.29 14.17 10.04
C GLN A 79 -28.90 14.27 11.44
N PRO A 80 -29.15 15.49 11.96
CA PRO A 80 -29.71 15.71 13.30
C PRO A 80 -31.07 15.04 13.58
N HIS A 81 -31.78 14.56 12.54
CA HIS A 81 -33.08 13.91 12.63
C HIS A 81 -33.09 12.49 12.00
N GLU A 82 -31.93 11.92 11.69
CA GLU A 82 -31.83 10.57 11.12
C GLU A 82 -31.96 9.47 12.18
N ARG A 83 -32.51 8.33 11.75
CA ARG A 83 -32.88 7.17 12.58
C ARG A 83 -31.70 6.58 13.37
N LEU A 84 -32.03 5.81 14.40
CA LEU A 84 -31.07 5.01 15.17
C LEU A 84 -30.45 3.93 14.29
N ASN A 85 -29.12 3.89 14.21
CA ASN A 85 -28.36 2.79 13.60
C ASN A 85 -28.14 1.70 14.65
N SER A 86 -28.26 0.44 14.26
CA SER A 86 -27.93 -0.72 15.09
C SER A 86 -26.81 -1.54 14.44
N LEU A 87 -25.97 -2.14 15.29
CA LEU A 87 -24.90 -3.05 14.89
C LEU A 87 -25.06 -4.34 15.68
N ILE A 88 -25.01 -5.48 15.00
CA ILE A 88 -25.00 -6.81 15.62
C ILE A 88 -23.64 -7.43 15.32
N ILE A 89 -22.96 -7.90 16.37
CA ILE A 89 -21.72 -8.65 16.28
C ILE A 89 -22.03 -10.06 16.74
N LEU A 90 -21.67 -11.03 15.91
CA LEU A 90 -21.84 -12.45 16.17
C LEU A 90 -20.45 -13.07 16.31
N ASP A 91 -20.24 -13.86 17.36
CA ASP A 91 -19.05 -14.67 17.53
C ASP A 91 -19.47 -16.15 17.52
N LEU A 92 -18.61 -17.01 16.96
CA LEU A 92 -18.86 -18.45 16.91
C LEU A 92 -18.10 -19.13 18.04
N ASP A 93 -18.83 -19.50 19.09
CA ASP A 93 -18.25 -20.25 20.22
C ASP A 93 -17.76 -21.64 19.76
N HIS A 94 -16.67 -22.14 20.38
CA HIS A 94 -16.09 -23.46 20.13
C HIS A 94 -15.57 -23.75 18.70
N PHE A 95 -15.27 -22.73 17.89
CA PHE A 95 -14.75 -22.91 16.51
C PHE A 95 -13.44 -23.76 16.42
N LYS A 96 -12.70 -23.93 17.52
CA LYS A 96 -11.50 -24.78 17.58
C LYS A 96 -11.79 -26.28 17.59
N GLU A 97 -12.99 -26.72 17.97
CA GLU A 97 -13.35 -28.15 18.04
C GLU A 97 -13.78 -28.71 16.67
N VAL A 98 -14.02 -27.84 15.70
CA VAL A 98 -14.50 -28.18 14.35
C VAL A 98 -13.36 -28.12 13.31
N ASN A 99 -12.18 -27.60 13.67
CA ASN A 99 -10.96 -27.61 12.84
C ASN A 99 -10.05 -28.78 13.24
#